data_AF-A0A8H7SPT0-F1
#
_entry.id   AF-A0A8H7SPT0-F1
#
_cell.length_a   1.000
_cell.length_b   1.000
_cell.length_c   1.000
_cell.angle_alpha   90.00
_cell.angle_beta   90.00
_cell.angle_gamma   90.00
#
_symmetry.space_group_name_H-M   'P 1'
#
loop_
_entity.id
_entity.type
_entity.pdbx_description
1 polymer ?
#
loop_
_entity_poly.entity_id
_entity_poly.type
_entity_poly.pdbx_seq_one_letter_code
_entity_poly.pdbx_strand_id
1 'polypeptide(L)'
;MKLDDLKTSIIFGLSVYVTWPSRYAEDKYISASCEWIDGRHADVLYNPKDSATEALPLVIVEIQNTVDKAFICHVMKYCGHIIDKYHVEPIALTICVHEVRKSVSNLLLETPKAHYLKKLPSDCWAQEHFFMKMVAFGYVLTKQEASLLSLECRNDPTVQMLYDISRVALEHEIRDEERTVEVLLNVCENNQDQYKRIIEAIEED
;
A
#
# COMPACT_ATOMS: atom_id res chain seq x y z
N MET A 1 1.22 -5.89 -15.12
CA MET A 1 0.72 -4.63 -14.52
C MET A 1 1.86 -3.63 -14.37
N LYS A 2 1.64 -2.32 -14.56
CA LYS A 2 2.71 -1.33 -14.29
C LYS A 2 2.87 -1.19 -12.78
N LEU A 3 4.10 -1.05 -12.29
CA LEU A 3 4.43 -0.88 -10.87
C LEU A 3 3.61 0.23 -10.18
N ASP A 4 3.11 1.19 -10.96
CA ASP A 4 2.31 2.31 -10.50
C ASP A 4 0.87 1.92 -10.16
N ASP A 5 0.27 0.95 -10.86
CA ASP A 5 -1.07 0.44 -10.56
C ASP A 5 -1.05 -0.38 -9.26
N LEU A 6 0.03 -1.15 -9.04
CA LEU A 6 0.26 -1.91 -7.82
C LEU A 6 0.42 -1.01 -6.60
N LYS A 7 1.24 0.03 -6.72
CA LYS A 7 1.41 1.05 -5.68
C LYS A 7 0.07 1.70 -5.35
N THR A 8 -0.70 2.06 -6.36
CA THR A 8 -1.99 2.73 -6.19
C THR A 8 -3.02 1.85 -5.47
N SER A 9 -3.14 0.56 -5.82
CA SER A 9 -4.06 -0.38 -5.13
C SER A 9 -3.68 -0.63 -3.68
N ILE A 10 -2.38 -0.72 -3.38
CA ILE A 10 -1.93 -1.03 -2.01
C ILE A 10 -1.95 0.23 -1.13
N ILE A 11 -1.62 1.40 -1.69
CA ILE A 11 -1.78 2.69 -1.02
C ILE A 11 -3.27 2.99 -0.79
N PHE A 12 -4.15 2.58 -1.71
CA PHE A 12 -5.60 2.65 -1.53
C PHE A 12 -6.06 1.73 -0.39
N GLY A 13 -5.62 0.46 -0.38
CA GLY A 13 -5.88 -0.46 0.73
C GLY A 13 -5.44 0.13 2.07
N LEU A 14 -4.23 0.70 2.13
CA LEU A 14 -3.74 1.37 3.33
C LEU A 14 -4.60 2.57 3.74
N SER A 15 -5.01 3.43 2.80
CA SER A 15 -5.90 4.56 3.12
C SER A 15 -7.26 4.10 3.65
N VAL A 16 -7.79 2.99 3.11
CA VAL A 16 -9.03 2.37 3.57
C VAL A 16 -8.87 1.87 5.01
N TYR A 17 -7.80 1.12 5.31
CA TYR A 17 -7.52 0.61 6.65
C TYR A 17 -7.21 1.72 7.68
N VAL A 18 -6.56 2.81 7.26
CA VAL A 18 -6.20 3.95 8.12
C VAL A 18 -7.42 4.82 8.46
N THR A 19 -8.34 4.97 7.52
CA THR A 19 -9.55 5.81 7.70
C THR A 19 -10.71 5.04 8.33
N TRP A 20 -10.91 3.75 8.00
CA TRP A 20 -11.99 2.93 8.53
C TRP A 20 -11.58 1.44 8.68
N PRO A 21 -11.71 0.81 9.87
CA PRO A 21 -11.42 -0.62 10.05
C PRO A 21 -12.39 -1.58 9.35
N SER A 22 -13.35 -1.08 8.56
CA SER A 22 -14.45 -1.88 8.02
C SER A 22 -14.38 -1.99 6.50
N ARG A 23 -14.84 -3.14 5.97
CA ARG A 23 -14.91 -3.49 4.54
C ARG A 23 -15.82 -2.57 3.69
N TYR A 24 -16.25 -1.42 4.21
CA TYR A 24 -17.19 -0.48 3.59
C TYR A 24 -16.49 0.70 2.87
N ALA A 25 -15.17 0.74 2.84
CA ALA A 25 -14.40 1.79 2.19
C ALA A 25 -13.71 1.33 0.88
N GLU A 26 -13.75 0.03 0.57
CA GLU A 26 -13.52 -0.43 -0.79
C GLU A 26 -14.50 0.29 -1.73
N ASP A 27 -13.95 0.89 -2.78
CA ASP A 27 -14.71 1.56 -3.84
C ASP A 27 -15.35 2.92 -3.49
N LYS A 28 -15.01 3.56 -2.35
CA LYS A 28 -15.52 4.91 -2.00
C LYS A 28 -14.62 6.07 -2.41
N TYR A 29 -13.38 5.79 -2.74
CA TYR A 29 -12.40 6.80 -3.13
C TYR A 29 -11.93 6.58 -4.57
N ILE A 30 -11.48 7.66 -5.20
CA ILE A 30 -10.83 7.66 -6.51
C ILE A 30 -9.54 8.48 -6.43
N SER A 31 -8.54 8.07 -7.20
CA SER A 31 -7.33 8.89 -7.35
C SER A 31 -7.69 10.19 -8.09
N ALA A 32 -7.14 11.30 -7.62
CA ALA A 32 -7.34 12.62 -8.18
C ALA A 32 -6.01 13.25 -8.60
N SER A 33 -6.10 14.25 -9.49
CA SER A 33 -4.93 15.07 -9.81
C SER A 33 -4.40 15.74 -8.55
N CYS A 34 -3.09 15.61 -8.39
CA CYS A 34 -2.33 16.10 -7.25
C CYS A 34 -1.52 17.36 -7.58
N GLU A 35 -1.72 17.98 -8.76
CA GLU A 35 -1.03 19.21 -9.16
C GLU A 35 -1.65 20.45 -8.51
N TRP A 36 -0.81 21.25 -7.86
CA TRP A 36 -1.19 22.45 -7.12
C TRP A 36 -0.83 23.73 -7.88
N ILE A 37 -1.39 24.87 -7.45
CA ILE A 37 -1.21 26.18 -8.10
C ILE A 37 0.26 26.63 -8.12
N ASP A 38 1.08 26.15 -7.19
CA ASP A 38 2.52 26.43 -7.14
C ASP A 38 3.36 25.52 -8.06
N GLY A 39 2.71 24.69 -8.89
CA GLY A 39 3.33 23.73 -9.80
C GLY A 39 3.92 22.50 -9.10
N ARG A 40 3.70 22.35 -7.79
CA ARG A 40 4.09 21.15 -7.06
C ARG A 40 2.99 20.11 -7.12
N HIS A 41 3.36 18.87 -6.83
CA HIS A 41 2.39 17.79 -6.77
C HIS A 41 2.63 16.89 -5.57
N ALA A 42 1.53 16.41 -5.00
CA ALA A 42 1.56 15.31 -4.06
C ALA A 42 1.82 13.98 -4.78
N ASP A 43 2.33 12.97 -4.08
CA ASP A 43 2.51 11.64 -4.70
C ASP A 43 1.15 11.02 -5.04
N VAL A 44 0.21 11.02 -4.08
CA VAL A 44 -1.15 10.50 -4.30
C VAL A 44 -2.16 11.34 -3.53
N LEU A 45 -3.27 11.67 -4.19
CA LEU A 45 -4.46 12.25 -3.57
C LEU A 45 -5.67 11.35 -3.83
N TYR A 46 -6.38 11.00 -2.78
CA TYR A 46 -7.65 10.28 -2.87
C TYR A 46 -8.82 11.19 -2.52
N ASN A 47 -9.73 11.29 -3.49
CA ASN A 47 -11.00 11.98 -3.34
C ASN A 47 -12.13 10.98 -3.11
N PRO A 48 -13.07 11.25 -2.20
CA PRO A 48 -14.29 10.47 -2.14
C PRO A 48 -15.11 10.63 -3.43
N LYS A 49 -15.75 9.54 -3.86
CA LYS A 49 -16.58 9.52 -5.09
C LYS A 49 -17.81 10.41 -4.99
N ASP A 50 -18.42 10.45 -3.81
CA ASP A 50 -19.63 11.24 -3.56
C ASP A 50 -19.25 12.71 -3.32
N SER A 51 -18.79 13.02 -2.11
CA SER A 51 -18.36 14.35 -1.71
C SER A 51 -17.42 14.31 -0.51
N ALA A 52 -16.51 15.28 -0.46
CA ALA A 52 -15.64 15.48 0.69
C ALA A 52 -16.46 15.99 1.88
N THR A 53 -16.37 15.28 3.00
CA THR A 53 -17.02 15.65 4.27
C THR A 53 -16.09 15.32 5.43
N GLU A 54 -16.40 15.81 6.64
CA GLU A 54 -15.60 15.45 7.82
C GLU A 54 -15.55 13.94 8.07
N ALA A 55 -16.65 13.21 7.80
CA ALA A 55 -16.72 11.76 7.95
C ALA A 55 -16.04 10.98 6.80
N LEU A 56 -15.85 11.65 5.66
CA LEU A 56 -15.23 11.10 4.45
C LEU A 56 -14.24 12.13 3.87
N PRO A 57 -13.12 12.39 4.58
CA PRO A 57 -12.17 13.42 4.21
C PRO A 57 -11.27 12.98 3.06
N LEU A 58 -10.63 13.94 2.39
CA LEU A 58 -9.60 13.61 1.42
C LEU A 58 -8.40 12.95 2.10
N VAL A 59 -7.77 11.99 1.44
CA VAL A 59 -6.54 11.37 1.93
C VAL A 59 -5.39 11.76 1.02
N ILE A 60 -4.40 12.45 1.58
CA ILE A 60 -3.15 12.76 0.89
C ILE A 60 -2.07 11.78 1.34
N VAL A 61 -1.36 11.18 0.39
CA VAL A 61 -0.28 10.24 0.67
C VAL A 61 1.02 10.77 0.07
N GLU A 62 2.06 10.80 0.90
CA GLU A 62 3.39 11.28 0.55
C GLU A 62 4.42 10.22 0.91
N ILE A 63 5.27 9.86 -0.04
CA ILE A 63 6.30 8.85 0.09
C ILE A 63 7.66 9.55 0.02
N GLN A 64 8.37 9.56 1.14
CA GLN A 64 9.63 10.29 1.23
C GLN A 64 10.76 9.40 1.74
N ASN A 65 11.93 9.50 1.12
CA ASN A 65 13.10 8.74 1.54
C ASN A 65 13.60 9.16 2.94
N THR A 66 13.72 10.47 3.15
CA THR A 66 14.10 11.05 4.44
C THR A 66 13.09 12.10 4.86
N VAL A 67 12.48 11.89 6.02
CA VAL A 67 11.48 12.81 6.59
C VAL A 67 12.16 13.78 7.55
N ASP A 68 12.09 15.06 7.22
CA ASP A 68 12.58 16.16 8.05
C ASP A 68 11.49 17.24 8.23
N LYS A 69 11.82 18.32 8.97
CA LYS A 69 10.86 19.41 9.21
C LYS A 69 10.46 20.13 7.93
N ALA A 70 11.37 20.26 6.95
CA ALA A 70 11.06 20.94 5.69
C ALA A 70 10.03 20.14 4.88
N PHE A 71 10.17 18.82 4.87
CA PHE A 71 9.16 17.91 4.33
C PHE A 71 7.81 18.05 5.06
N ILE A 72 7.78 18.08 6.40
CA ILE A 72 6.51 18.26 7.12
C ILE A 72 5.84 19.59 6.75
N CYS A 73 6.61 20.69 6.70
CA CYS A 73 6.09 21.97 6.24
C CYS A 73 5.55 21.91 4.80
N HIS A 74 6.05 21.00 3.98
CA HIS A 74 5.54 20.77 2.63
C HIS A 74 4.17 20.10 2.65
N VAL A 75 4.02 19.01 3.42
CA VAL A 75 2.74 18.32 3.59
C VAL A 75 1.69 19.28 4.15
N MET A 76 2.05 20.12 5.13
CA MET A 76 1.15 21.14 5.68
C MET A 76 0.62 22.10 4.59
N LYS A 77 1.46 22.50 3.63
CA LYS A 77 1.03 23.36 2.51
C LYS A 77 0.05 22.64 1.60
N TYR A 78 0.30 21.38 1.29
CA TYR A 78 -0.61 20.56 0.49
C TYR A 78 -1.97 20.41 1.15
N CYS A 79 -1.99 20.15 2.47
CA CYS A 79 -3.23 20.13 3.22
C CYS A 79 -3.93 21.49 3.22
N GLY A 80 -3.17 22.60 3.31
CA GLY A 80 -3.70 23.95 3.12
C GLY A 80 -4.40 24.14 1.78
N HIS A 81 -3.79 23.70 0.67
CA HIS A 81 -4.42 23.74 -0.65
C HIS A 81 -5.71 22.91 -0.74
N ILE A 82 -5.76 21.78 -0.04
CA ILE A 82 -6.98 20.95 0.06
C ILE A 82 -8.06 21.70 0.85
N ILE A 83 -7.72 22.30 1.99
CA ILE A 83 -8.66 23.06 2.81
C ILE A 83 -9.21 24.26 2.03
N ASP A 84 -8.36 24.99 1.31
CA ASP A 84 -8.76 26.14 0.50
C ASP A 84 -9.75 25.72 -0.62
N LYS A 85 -9.53 24.55 -1.22
CA LYS A 85 -10.32 24.06 -2.37
C LYS A 85 -11.59 23.32 -1.99
N TYR A 86 -11.54 22.52 -0.92
CA TYR A 86 -12.61 21.59 -0.54
C TYR A 86 -13.28 21.95 0.79
N HIS A 87 -12.74 22.91 1.55
CA HIS A 87 -13.25 23.35 2.85
C HIS A 87 -13.36 22.22 3.89
N VAL A 88 -12.53 21.19 3.75
CA VAL A 88 -12.46 20.03 4.65
C VAL A 88 -11.00 19.75 4.96
N GLU A 89 -10.67 19.51 6.23
CA GLU A 89 -9.34 19.07 6.64
C GLU A 89 -9.09 17.64 6.12
N PRO A 90 -7.98 17.38 5.42
CA PRO A 90 -7.65 16.05 4.95
C PRO A 90 -7.08 15.16 6.06
N ILE A 91 -6.97 13.87 5.77
CA ILE A 91 -6.07 12.95 6.47
C ILE A 91 -4.76 12.88 5.69
N ALA A 92 -3.65 13.16 6.36
CA ALA A 92 -2.31 13.01 5.79
C ALA A 92 -1.73 11.65 6.15
N LEU A 93 -1.11 10.98 5.18
CA LEU A 93 -0.34 9.76 5.38
C LEU A 93 1.06 9.94 4.81
N THR A 94 2.07 9.86 5.66
CA THR A 94 3.47 9.85 5.24
C THR A 94 4.05 8.45 5.32
N ILE A 95 4.61 7.97 4.22
CA ILE A 95 5.35 6.72 4.12
C ILE A 95 6.84 7.06 4.03
N CYS A 96 7.60 6.69 5.06
CA CYS A 96 9.03 6.97 5.14
C CYS A 96 9.86 5.77 4.71
N VAL A 97 10.65 5.92 3.65
CA VAL A 97 11.44 4.80 3.10
C VAL A 97 12.63 4.43 3.97
N HIS A 98 13.40 5.43 4.40
CA HIS A 98 14.69 5.18 5.04
C HIS A 98 14.79 5.74 6.45
N GLU A 99 14.83 7.06 6.60
CA GLU A 99 15.13 7.71 7.88
C GLU A 99 14.16 8.83 8.22
N VAL A 100 13.77 8.88 9.50
CA VAL A 100 13.10 10.04 10.09
C VAL A 100 14.14 10.82 10.89
N ARG A 101 14.36 12.08 10.54
CA ARG A 101 15.27 12.94 11.30
C ARG A 101 14.77 13.07 12.74
N LYS A 102 15.70 13.15 13.71
CA LYS A 102 15.39 13.30 15.15
C LYS A 102 14.40 14.42 15.45
N SER A 103 14.47 15.50 14.67
CA SER A 103 13.59 16.66 14.78
C SER A 103 12.11 16.36 14.54
N VAL A 104 11.79 15.28 13.81
CA VAL A 104 10.44 14.79 13.54
C VAL A 104 10.16 13.53 14.35
N SER A 105 11.13 12.61 14.46
CA SER A 105 10.91 11.34 15.18
C SER A 105 10.53 11.55 16.65
N ASN A 106 11.05 12.59 17.30
CA ASN A 106 10.74 12.92 18.68
C ASN A 106 9.31 13.46 18.87
N LEU A 107 8.63 13.83 17.78
CA LEU A 107 7.26 14.32 17.79
C LEU A 107 6.25 13.22 17.46
N LEU A 108 6.71 12.04 17.02
CA LEU A 108 5.84 10.93 16.69
C LEU A 108 5.26 10.29 17.96
N LEU A 109 3.95 10.10 17.95
CA LEU A 109 3.18 9.52 19.03
C LEU A 109 2.65 8.15 18.62
N GLU A 110 2.46 7.25 19.59
CA GLU A 110 1.73 6.01 19.38
C GLU A 110 0.26 6.29 19.08
N THR A 111 -0.37 5.44 18.26
CA THR A 111 -1.81 5.52 18.00
C THR A 111 -2.48 4.16 18.25
N PRO A 112 -3.67 4.13 18.88
CA PRO A 112 -4.40 2.88 19.09
C PRO A 112 -5.00 2.32 17.79
N LYS A 113 -5.03 3.10 16.69
CA LYS A 113 -5.58 2.63 15.40
C LYS A 113 -4.79 1.47 14.82
N ALA A 114 -3.46 1.51 14.96
CA ALA A 114 -2.55 0.54 14.38
C ALA A 114 -1.15 0.65 14.98
N HIS A 115 -0.58 -0.47 15.43
CA HIS A 115 0.75 -0.51 16.06
C HIS A 115 1.91 -0.08 15.14
N TYR A 116 1.72 -0.17 13.82
CA TYR A 116 2.70 0.19 12.80
C TYR A 116 2.59 1.65 12.33
N LEU A 117 1.49 2.31 12.70
CA LEU A 117 1.33 3.74 12.48
C LEU A 117 1.84 4.49 13.70
N LYS A 118 2.45 5.63 13.44
CA LYS A 118 2.62 6.69 14.42
C LYS A 118 1.74 7.86 14.00
N LYS A 119 1.35 8.68 14.96
CA LYS A 119 0.66 9.95 14.71
C LYS A 119 1.64 11.10 14.89
N LEU A 120 1.66 12.02 13.93
CA LEU A 120 2.30 13.32 14.13
C LEU A 120 1.22 14.34 14.53
N PRO A 121 1.50 15.27 15.46
CA PRO A 121 0.58 16.37 15.76
C PRO A 121 0.22 17.16 14.50
N SER A 122 -1.07 17.30 14.23
CA SER A 122 -1.59 17.86 12.99
C SER A 122 -2.64 18.96 13.18
N ASP A 123 -2.70 19.53 14.38
CA ASP A 123 -3.71 20.51 14.76
C ASP A 123 -3.75 21.67 13.76
N CYS A 124 -4.97 21.99 13.29
CA CYS A 124 -5.28 23.11 12.41
C CYS A 124 -4.80 22.98 10.94
N TRP A 125 -4.32 21.83 10.51
CA TRP A 125 -3.97 21.62 9.09
C TRP A 125 -4.32 20.23 8.54
N ALA A 126 -4.63 19.26 9.39
CA ALA A 126 -5.19 17.97 8.97
C ALA A 126 -5.95 17.33 10.13
N GLN A 127 -7.00 16.55 9.83
CA GLN A 127 -7.74 15.80 10.86
C GLN A 127 -6.80 14.84 11.60
N GLU A 128 -5.96 14.16 10.83
CA GLU A 128 -4.99 13.20 11.35
C GLU A 128 -3.77 13.21 10.42
N HIS A 129 -2.57 13.12 11.01
CA HIS A 129 -1.36 12.83 10.26
C HIS A 129 -0.76 11.51 10.72
N PHE A 130 -0.89 10.49 9.88
CA PHE A 130 -0.32 9.17 10.10
C PHE A 130 1.05 9.04 9.44
N PHE A 131 1.88 8.26 10.12
CA PHE A 131 3.25 8.03 9.73
C PHE A 131 3.53 6.53 9.72
N MET A 132 4.03 6.02 8.60
CA MET A 132 4.36 4.61 8.43
C MET A 132 5.79 4.46 7.90
N LYS A 133 6.58 3.53 8.45
CA LYS A 133 7.88 3.19 7.89
C LYS A 133 7.74 2.16 6.77
N MET A 134 8.31 2.46 5.60
CA MET A 134 8.28 1.61 4.43
C MET A 134 9.13 0.34 4.59
N VAL A 135 9.95 0.18 5.63
CA VAL A 135 10.77 -1.04 5.77
C VAL A 135 9.88 -2.29 5.74
N ALA A 136 8.74 -2.30 6.42
CA ALA A 136 7.80 -3.43 6.35
C ALA A 136 7.05 -3.49 5.00
N PHE A 137 6.76 -2.34 4.39
CA PHE A 137 6.04 -2.22 3.13
C PHE A 137 6.88 -2.66 1.92
N GLY A 138 8.06 -2.06 1.76
CA GLY A 138 9.06 -2.46 0.80
C GLY A 138 9.49 -3.90 1.00
N TYR A 139 9.61 -4.39 2.23
CA TYR A 139 9.94 -5.80 2.47
C TYR A 139 8.89 -6.76 1.90
N VAL A 140 7.59 -6.49 2.08
CA VAL A 140 6.51 -7.29 1.47
C VAL A 140 6.47 -7.10 -0.05
N LEU A 141 6.56 -5.85 -0.54
CA LEU A 141 6.41 -5.55 -1.96
C LEU A 141 7.61 -5.94 -2.83
N THR A 142 8.83 -5.94 -2.29
CA THR A 142 10.03 -6.31 -3.04
C THR A 142 10.28 -7.81 -3.04
N LYS A 143 9.81 -8.51 -2.00
CA LYS A 143 9.90 -9.97 -1.95
C LYS A 143 8.88 -10.64 -2.87
N GLN A 144 7.69 -10.06 -3.04
CA GLN A 144 6.60 -10.60 -3.90
C GLN A 144 6.37 -12.10 -3.71
N GLU A 145 6.59 -12.58 -2.49
CA GLU A 145 6.47 -14.00 -2.18
C GLU A 145 4.99 -14.36 -2.10
N ALA A 146 4.57 -15.45 -2.76
CA ALA A 146 3.21 -15.97 -2.66
C ALA A 146 2.90 -16.60 -1.28
N SER A 147 3.91 -16.71 -0.41
CA SER A 147 3.77 -17.23 0.93
C SER A 147 4.34 -16.27 1.98
N LEU A 148 3.58 -16.07 3.06
CA LEU A 148 4.08 -15.41 4.26
C LEU A 148 5.24 -16.19 4.90
N LEU A 149 5.32 -17.51 4.68
CA LEU A 149 6.32 -18.38 5.32
C LEU A 149 7.75 -18.14 4.81
N SER A 150 7.91 -17.67 3.57
CA SER A 150 9.20 -17.36 2.95
C SER A 150 9.74 -15.99 3.36
N LEU A 151 8.99 -15.21 4.13
CA LEU A 151 9.45 -13.95 4.70
C LEU A 151 10.24 -14.19 6.02
N GLU A 152 11.52 -13.82 6.03
CA GLU A 152 12.38 -13.68 7.22
C GLU A 152 11.72 -12.94 8.40
N CYS A 153 10.96 -11.87 8.15
CA CYS A 153 10.23 -11.11 9.17
C CYS A 153 8.76 -11.52 9.36
N ARG A 154 8.36 -12.75 9.02
CA ARG A 154 6.95 -13.21 9.06
C ARG A 154 6.23 -13.09 10.40
N ASN A 155 6.95 -12.99 11.51
CA ASN A 155 6.35 -12.86 12.85
C ASN A 155 6.06 -11.40 13.23
N ASP A 156 6.54 -10.43 12.44
CA ASP A 156 6.23 -9.03 12.67
C ASP A 156 4.76 -8.75 12.30
N PRO A 157 3.92 -8.27 13.24
CA PRO A 157 2.50 -8.03 12.98
C PRO A 157 2.23 -7.05 11.82
N THR A 158 3.14 -6.10 11.59
CA THR A 158 3.07 -5.16 10.46
C THR A 158 3.30 -5.89 9.15
N VAL A 159 4.30 -6.76 9.09
CA VAL A 159 4.61 -7.56 7.89
C VAL A 159 3.46 -8.50 7.55
N GLN A 160 2.87 -9.17 8.55
CA GLN A 160 1.71 -10.04 8.34
C GLN A 160 0.51 -9.29 7.77
N MET A 161 0.17 -8.15 8.36
CA MET A 161 -0.95 -7.35 7.89
C MET A 161 -0.68 -6.74 6.51
N LEU A 162 0.50 -6.20 6.26
CA LEU A 162 0.86 -5.65 4.94
C LEU A 162 0.87 -6.74 3.87
N TYR A 163 1.30 -7.95 4.22
CA TYR A 163 1.19 -9.13 3.37
C TYR A 163 -0.27 -9.48 3.10
N ASP A 164 -1.13 -9.50 4.11
CA ASP A 164 -2.56 -9.79 3.94
C ASP A 164 -3.25 -8.74 3.05
N ILE A 165 -2.96 -7.45 3.27
CA ILE A 165 -3.45 -6.35 2.43
C ILE A 165 -2.97 -6.52 0.98
N SER A 166 -1.67 -6.79 0.80
CA SER A 166 -1.08 -6.97 -0.52
C SER A 166 -1.66 -8.20 -1.22
N ARG A 167 -1.85 -9.32 -0.49
CA ARG A 167 -2.45 -10.55 -1.01
C ARG A 167 -3.88 -10.33 -1.47
N VAL A 168 -4.71 -9.63 -0.68
CA VAL A 168 -6.09 -9.30 -1.07
C VAL A 168 -6.10 -8.38 -2.29
N ALA A 169 -5.27 -7.35 -2.30
CA ALA A 169 -5.16 -6.42 -3.43
C ALA A 169 -4.66 -7.11 -4.72
N LEU A 170 -3.85 -8.17 -4.58
CA LEU A 170 -3.25 -8.93 -5.67
C LEU A 170 -3.98 -10.26 -5.97
N GLU A 171 -5.09 -10.56 -5.29
CA GLU A 171 -5.68 -11.89 -5.31
C GLU A 171 -6.04 -12.34 -6.75
N HIS A 172 -6.49 -11.41 -7.59
CA HIS A 172 -6.77 -11.70 -8.99
C HIS A 172 -5.51 -12.08 -9.77
N GLU A 173 -4.41 -11.37 -9.58
CA GLU A 173 -3.14 -11.65 -10.27
C GLU A 173 -2.52 -12.97 -9.78
N ILE A 174 -2.57 -13.21 -8.47
CA ILE A 174 -2.08 -14.46 -7.86
C ILE A 174 -2.83 -15.67 -8.43
N ARG A 175 -4.16 -15.61 -8.53
CA ARG A 175 -4.96 -16.71 -9.10
C ARG A 175 -4.65 -16.98 -10.57
N ASP A 176 -4.35 -15.94 -11.35
CA ASP A 176 -4.00 -16.09 -12.76
C ASP A 176 -2.60 -16.73 -12.94
N GLU A 177 -1.64 -16.38 -12.08
CA GLU A 177 -0.32 -17.02 -12.04
C GLU A 177 -0.41 -18.49 -11.57
N GLU A 178 -1.14 -18.76 -10.48
CA GLU A 178 -1.35 -20.12 -9.97
C GLU A 178 -1.97 -21.04 -11.04
N ARG A 179 -2.97 -20.54 -11.77
CA ARG A 179 -3.59 -21.26 -12.89
C ARG A 179 -2.60 -21.54 -14.02
N THR A 180 -1.69 -20.60 -14.29
CA THR A 180 -0.66 -20.78 -15.32
C THR A 180 0.35 -21.85 -14.91
N VAL A 181 0.75 -21.88 -13.63
CA VAL A 181 1.63 -22.90 -13.06
C VAL A 181 0.97 -24.29 -13.11
N GLU A 182 -0.31 -24.39 -12.74
CA GLU A 182 -1.06 -25.65 -12.79
C GLU A 182 -1.15 -26.23 -14.22
N VAL A 183 -1.37 -25.36 -15.22
CA VAL A 183 -1.35 -25.78 -16.63
C VAL A 183 0.02 -26.31 -17.05
N LEU A 184 1.11 -25.65 -16.63
CA LEU A 184 2.46 -26.10 -16.93
C LEU A 184 2.80 -27.44 -16.26
N LEU A 185 2.39 -27.63 -15.01
CA LEU A 185 2.57 -28.90 -14.29
C LEU A 185 1.83 -30.03 -14.99
N ASN A 186 0.57 -29.81 -15.40
CA ASN A 186 -0.19 -30.80 -16.16
C ASN A 186 0.49 -31.17 -17.49
N VAL A 187 1.07 -30.21 -18.21
CA VAL A 187 1.82 -30.49 -19.45
C VAL A 187 3.05 -31.35 -19.16
N CYS A 188 3.79 -31.04 -18.08
CA CYS A 188 4.95 -31.82 -17.67
C CYS A 188 4.59 -33.25 -17.27
N GLU A 189 3.55 -33.44 -16.46
CA GLU A 189 3.07 -34.77 -16.05
C GLU A 189 2.61 -35.58 -17.26
N ASN A 190 1.84 -34.97 -18.16
CA ASN A 190 1.36 -35.64 -19.36
C ASN A 190 2.50 -36.02 -20.32
N ASN A 191 3.52 -35.17 -20.46
CA ASN A 191 4.72 -35.49 -21.22
C ASN A 191 5.52 -36.63 -20.57
N GLN A 192 5.66 -36.61 -19.25
CA GLN A 192 6.35 -37.66 -18.50
C GLN A 192 5.67 -39.02 -18.69
N ASP A 193 4.34 -39.07 -18.63
CA ASP A 193 3.56 -40.28 -18.90
C ASP A 193 3.70 -40.76 -20.35
N GLN A 194 3.76 -39.84 -21.33
CA GLN A 194 4.02 -40.20 -22.71
C GLN A 194 5.42 -40.80 -22.91
N TYR A 195 6.45 -40.22 -22.32
CA TYR A 195 7.81 -40.77 -22.41
C TYR A 195 7.90 -42.14 -21.75
N LYS A 196 7.23 -42.33 -20.60
CA LYS A 196 7.18 -43.61 -19.91
C LYS A 196 6.56 -44.71 -20.79
N ARG A 197 5.43 -44.42 -21.43
CA ARG A 197 4.77 -45.34 -22.37
C ARG A 197 5.64 -45.70 -23.58
N ILE A 198 6.41 -44.74 -24.10
CA ILE A 198 7.33 -44.99 -25.22
C ILE A 198 8.47 -45.92 -24.78
N ILE A 199 9.03 -45.72 -23.58
CA ILE A 199 10.08 -46.58 -23.04
C ILE A 199 9.55 -48.00 -22.83
N GLU A 200 8.39 -48.15 -22.20
CA GLU A 200 7.74 -49.46 -21.97
C GLU A 200 7.51 -50.21 -23.29
N ALA A 201 7.07 -49.52 -24.35
CA ALA A 201 6.86 -50.12 -25.67
C ALA A 201 8.16 -50.54 -26.40
N ILE A 202 9.31 -49.94 -26.06
CA ILE A 202 10.62 -50.32 -26.62
C ILE A 202 11.23 -51.49 -25.85
N GLU A 203 10.92 -51.63 -24.56
CA GLU A 203 11.41 -52.73 -23.71
C GLU A 203 10.64 -54.05 -23.92
N GLU A 204 9.47 -54.01 -24.56
CA GLU A 204 8.65 -55.19 -24.89
C GLU A 204 8.99 -55.85 -26.26
N ASP A 205 9.92 -55.28 -27.04
CA ASP A 205 10.48 -55.84 -28.30
C ASP A 205 11.84 -56.54 -28.07
#